data_AF-A0A938SSF6-F1
#
_entry.id   AF-A0A938SSF6-F1
#
_cell.length_a   1.000
_cell.length_b   1.000
_cell.length_c   1.000
_cell.angle_alpha   90.00
_cell.angle_beta   90.00
_cell.angle_gamma   90.00
#
_symmetry.space_group_name_H-M   'P 1'
#
loop_
_entity.id
_entity.type
_entity.pdbx_description
1 polymer ?
#
loop_
_entity_poly.entity_id
_entity_poly.type
_entity_poly.pdbx_seq_one_letter_code
_entity_poly.pdbx_strand_id
1 'polypeptide(L)'
;MSLVCRSGGRRVPRATTVRPWARSCLGGRTTVRRSEQPWHAGPTGAIPRRPLPSGAGLASGVSFRVVKFQETPNPNAVKCVLDRAVAAERRSFFSAEQAGGDPIASALFAIPGVTNVLMSDDWVTVGTAPGSDWKAVKAGISRVLREAP
;
A
#
# COMPACT_ATOMS: atom_id res chain seq x y z
N MET A 1 -45.23 56.98 -27.17
CA MET A 1 -44.46 56.98 -25.91
C MET A 1 -43.26 56.05 -26.05
N SER A 2 -42.05 56.62 -25.97
CA SER A 2 -40.82 56.14 -25.28
C SER A 2 -40.83 54.70 -24.71
N LEU A 3 -39.77 53.88 -24.72
CA LEU A 3 -38.33 54.17 -24.65
C LEU A 3 -37.51 52.87 -24.91
N VAL A 4 -36.54 52.95 -25.82
CA VAL A 4 -35.10 52.57 -25.73
C VAL A 4 -34.64 51.30 -24.96
N CYS A 5 -33.94 50.46 -25.73
CA CYS A 5 -32.92 49.48 -25.36
C CYS A 5 -31.67 50.12 -24.72
N ARG A 6 -31.15 49.60 -23.58
CA ARG A 6 -29.77 49.87 -23.10
C ARG A 6 -29.16 48.68 -22.33
N SER A 7 -28.19 48.07 -23.00
CA SER A 7 -26.83 47.74 -22.53
C SER A 7 -26.46 47.87 -21.04
N GLY A 8 -25.88 46.78 -20.52
CA GLY A 8 -24.52 46.78 -19.97
C GLY A 8 -24.33 47.16 -18.50
N GLY A 9 -23.72 46.25 -17.73
CA GLY A 9 -23.02 46.61 -16.50
C GLY A 9 -22.98 45.52 -15.44
N ARG A 10 -22.01 44.59 -15.54
CA ARG A 10 -21.59 43.79 -14.37
C ARG A 10 -21.02 44.73 -13.31
N ARG A 11 -21.56 44.70 -12.10
CA ARG A 11 -20.90 45.24 -10.90
C ARG A 11 -20.77 44.14 -9.86
N VAL A 12 -19.52 43.86 -9.52
CA VAL A 12 -19.12 43.05 -8.37
C VAL A 12 -19.18 43.96 -7.14
N PRO A 13 -19.86 43.61 -6.04
CA PRO A 13 -19.69 44.34 -4.80
C PRO A 13 -18.42 43.86 -4.07
N ARG A 14 -17.53 44.82 -3.83
CA ARG A 14 -16.33 44.74 -2.99
C ARG A 14 -16.70 44.51 -1.52
N ALA A 15 -15.79 43.82 -0.85
CA ALA A 15 -15.73 43.53 0.58
C ALA A 15 -16.21 44.67 1.49
N THR A 16 -17.08 44.32 2.44
CA THR A 16 -17.55 45.22 3.50
C THR A 16 -16.91 44.82 4.82
N THR A 17 -16.03 45.70 5.27
CA THR A 17 -15.86 46.19 6.65
C THR A 17 -15.53 45.20 7.76
N VAL A 18 -14.24 45.24 8.12
CA VAL A 18 -13.70 44.91 9.44
C VAL A 18 -14.31 45.85 10.49
N ARG A 19 -14.84 45.28 11.57
CA ARG A 19 -15.06 46.00 12.83
C ARG A 19 -14.59 45.18 14.04
N PRO A 20 -14.10 45.87 15.09
CA PRO A 20 -13.11 45.34 16.00
C PRO A 20 -13.75 44.71 17.24
N TRP A 21 -13.24 43.55 17.67
CA TRP A 21 -13.56 43.04 19.00
C TRP A 21 -12.62 43.68 20.02
N ALA A 22 -13.20 44.55 20.84
CA ALA A 22 -12.58 45.14 22.01
C ALA A 22 -12.35 44.09 23.11
N ARG A 23 -11.07 43.95 23.46
CA ARG A 23 -10.49 43.76 24.80
C ARG A 23 -11.50 43.51 25.95
N SER A 24 -11.43 42.31 26.52
CA SER A 24 -11.64 42.09 27.95
C SER A 24 -10.62 41.07 28.41
N CYS A 25 -9.49 41.58 28.89
CA CYS A 25 -8.48 40.83 29.61
C CYS A 25 -8.90 40.81 31.08
N LEU A 26 -9.53 39.72 31.53
CA LEU A 26 -9.65 39.43 32.95
C LEU A 26 -9.36 37.94 33.18
N GLY A 27 -8.28 37.70 33.93
CA GLY A 27 -8.18 36.63 34.90
C GLY A 27 -8.22 35.20 34.37
N GLY A 28 -7.04 34.66 34.08
CA GLY A 28 -6.88 33.22 33.91
C GLY A 28 -5.52 32.89 33.31
N ARG A 29 -4.45 32.96 34.10
CA ARG A 29 -3.17 32.34 33.75
C ARG A 29 -3.35 30.83 33.83
N THR A 30 -4.06 30.26 32.87
CA THR A 30 -3.92 28.85 32.54
C THR A 30 -2.79 28.81 31.53
N THR A 31 -1.59 28.52 32.01
CA THR A 31 -0.46 28.15 31.18
C THR A 31 -0.92 26.97 30.34
N VAL A 32 -1.36 27.21 29.10
CA VAL A 32 -1.44 26.15 28.10
C VAL A 32 0.01 25.76 27.90
N ARG A 33 0.41 24.72 28.63
CA ARG A 33 1.65 24.01 28.45
C ARG A 33 1.55 23.44 27.05
N ARG A 34 2.03 24.23 26.07
CA ARG A 34 2.35 23.76 24.73
C ARG A 34 3.24 22.55 24.97
N SER A 35 2.68 21.36 24.80
CA SER A 35 3.43 20.12 24.75
C SER A 35 4.21 20.17 23.44
N GLU A 36 5.31 20.91 23.47
CA GLU A 36 6.44 20.68 22.60
C GLU A 36 6.91 19.29 22.97
N GLN A 37 6.30 18.28 22.36
CA GLN A 37 6.78 16.92 22.43
C GLN A 37 8.05 16.92 21.59
N PRO A 38 9.26 16.83 22.18
CA PRO A 38 10.44 16.62 21.39
C PRO A 38 10.23 15.31 20.64
N TRP A 39 10.60 15.31 19.36
CA TRP A 39 10.75 14.09 18.58
C TRP A 39 11.76 13.22 19.33
N HIS A 40 11.30 12.38 20.26
CA HIS A 40 12.14 11.38 20.86
C HIS A 40 12.58 10.51 19.69
N ALA A 41 13.84 10.70 19.28
CA ALA A 41 14.57 9.73 18.50
C ALA A 41 14.50 8.44 19.31
N GLY A 42 13.51 7.61 19.01
CA GLY A 42 13.47 6.25 19.51
C GLY A 42 14.79 5.59 19.11
N PRO A 43 15.31 4.66 19.92
CA PRO A 43 16.48 3.92 19.50
C PRO A 43 16.18 3.33 18.12
N THR A 44 17.13 3.47 17.19
CA THR A 44 17.15 2.78 15.90
C THR A 44 17.31 1.28 16.16
N GLY A 45 16.34 0.69 16.84
CA GLY A 45 16.20 -0.73 17.06
C GLY A 45 15.72 -1.29 15.74
N ALA A 46 16.65 -1.86 14.97
CA ALA A 46 16.30 -2.74 13.87
C ALA A 46 15.22 -3.70 14.38
N ILE A 47 14.04 -3.68 13.76
CA ILE A 47 13.00 -4.67 14.02
C ILE A 47 13.71 -6.03 13.88
N PRO A 48 13.76 -6.87 14.94
CA PRO A 48 14.48 -8.13 14.85
C PRO A 48 13.80 -8.94 13.76
N ARG A 49 14.47 -9.08 12.62
CA ARG A 49 14.04 -9.96 11.54
C ARG A 49 13.93 -11.33 12.19
N ARG A 50 12.72 -11.89 12.23
CA ARG A 50 12.49 -13.21 12.79
C ARG A 50 13.50 -14.15 12.10
N PRO A 51 14.42 -14.78 12.83
CA PRO A 51 15.36 -15.69 12.22
C PRO A 51 14.55 -16.82 11.60
N LEU A 52 14.64 -16.96 10.29
CA LEU A 52 14.13 -18.16 9.64
C LEU A 52 14.92 -19.34 10.20
N PRO A 53 14.26 -20.47 10.52
CA PRO A 53 14.98 -21.65 10.97
C PRO A 53 16.05 -21.99 9.92
N SER A 54 17.32 -21.87 10.32
CA SER A 54 18.45 -22.38 9.56
C SER A 54 18.40 -23.90 9.66
N GLY A 55 17.60 -24.49 8.78
CA GLY A 55 17.28 -25.91 8.81
C GLY A 55 16.62 -26.28 7.51
N ALA A 56 17.46 -26.53 6.50
CA ALA A 56 17.10 -27.31 5.32
C ALA A 56 16.52 -28.66 5.79
N GLY A 57 15.19 -28.76 5.78
CA GLY A 57 14.45 -29.99 5.86
C GLY A 57 13.59 -30.06 4.61
N LEU A 58 14.00 -30.89 3.65
CA LEU A 58 13.22 -31.29 2.49
C LEU A 58 11.99 -32.06 2.99
N ALA A 59 10.99 -31.36 3.50
CA ALA A 59 9.67 -31.91 3.75
C ALA A 59 8.82 -31.61 2.52
N SER A 60 8.79 -32.58 1.62
CA SER A 60 7.90 -32.65 0.46
C SER A 60 6.49 -32.15 0.81
N GLY A 61 6.02 -31.10 0.13
CA GLY A 61 4.65 -30.59 0.24
C GLY A 61 4.49 -29.39 1.17
N VAL A 62 5.22 -28.31 0.93
CA VAL A 62 5.00 -27.05 1.67
C VAL A 62 3.91 -26.20 1.00
N SER A 63 2.65 -26.52 1.31
CA SER A 63 1.52 -25.67 0.93
C SER A 63 1.53 -24.35 1.71
N PHE A 64 1.40 -23.22 1.01
CA PHE A 64 1.26 -21.89 1.60
C PHE A 64 -0.21 -21.44 1.56
N ARG A 65 -0.67 -20.79 2.63
CA ARG A 65 -1.99 -20.16 2.71
C ARG A 65 -1.85 -18.65 2.69
N VAL A 66 -2.59 -17.99 1.80
CA VAL A 66 -2.72 -16.53 1.83
C VAL A 66 -3.62 -16.13 3.01
N VAL A 67 -3.06 -15.34 3.93
CA VAL A 67 -3.74 -14.80 5.11
C VAL A 67 -4.48 -13.51 4.76
N LYS A 68 -3.83 -12.64 3.96
CA LYS A 68 -4.39 -11.33 3.61
C LYS A 68 -3.87 -10.84 2.26
N PHE A 69 -4.75 -10.22 1.48
CA PHE A 69 -4.37 -9.39 0.35
C PHE A 69 -4.36 -7.92 0.79
N GLN A 70 -3.26 -7.23 0.56
CA GLN A 70 -3.07 -5.82 0.84
C GLN A 70 -2.91 -5.06 -0.48
N GLU A 71 -3.66 -3.98 -0.60
CA GLU A 71 -3.52 -3.06 -1.72
C GLU A 71 -2.19 -2.33 -1.62
N THR A 72 -1.62 -2.03 -2.78
CA THR A 72 -0.41 -1.21 -2.89
C THR A 72 -0.80 0.11 -3.56
N PRO A 73 -0.02 1.19 -3.42
CA PRO A 73 -0.28 2.42 -4.19
C PRO A 73 -0.23 2.20 -5.71
N ASN A 74 0.31 1.07 -6.19
CA ASN A 74 0.21 0.66 -7.57
C ASN A 74 -1.08 -0.17 -7.80
N PRO A 75 -2.06 0.31 -8.58
CA PRO A 75 -3.31 -0.40 -8.82
C PRO A 75 -3.14 -1.72 -9.59
N ASN A 76 -1.97 -1.90 -10.22
CA ASN A 76 -1.62 -3.12 -10.94
C ASN A 76 -0.84 -4.11 -10.06
N ALA A 77 -0.70 -3.88 -8.75
CA ALA A 77 0.01 -4.77 -7.85
C ALA A 77 -0.72 -4.99 -6.52
N VAL A 78 -0.69 -6.24 -6.05
CA VAL A 78 -1.24 -6.64 -4.75
C VAL A 78 -0.17 -7.34 -3.93
N LYS A 79 -0.08 -7.02 -2.64
CA LYS A 79 0.78 -7.71 -1.69
C LYS A 79 -0.01 -8.80 -0.99
N CYS A 80 0.42 -10.04 -1.13
CA CYS A 80 -0.15 -11.22 -0.51
C CYS A 80 0.69 -11.58 0.73
N VAL A 81 0.07 -11.61 1.91
CA VAL A 81 0.70 -12.08 3.15
C VAL A 81 0.36 -13.55 3.35
N LEU A 82 1.36 -14.35 3.66
CA LEU A 82 1.26 -15.80 3.81
C LEU A 82 1.30 -16.21 5.28
N ASP A 83 0.95 -17.47 5.58
CA ASP A 83 1.03 -18.02 6.94
C ASP A 83 2.48 -18.28 7.41
N ARG A 84 3.41 -18.38 6.46
CA ARG A 84 4.83 -18.73 6.68
C ARG A 84 5.72 -18.09 5.63
N ALA A 85 7.02 -18.13 5.88
CA ALA A 85 8.01 -17.63 4.94
C ALA A 85 8.11 -18.50 3.69
N VAL A 86 8.02 -17.86 2.51
CA VAL A 86 8.16 -18.48 1.18
C VAL A 86 9.60 -18.42 0.66
N ALA A 87 10.39 -17.44 1.09
CA ALA A 87 11.76 -17.26 0.62
C ALA A 87 12.66 -16.74 1.74
N ALA A 88 13.89 -17.26 1.81
CA ALA A 88 14.89 -16.80 2.77
C ALA A 88 15.40 -15.38 2.47
N GLU A 89 15.49 -15.06 1.18
CA GLU A 89 15.95 -13.77 0.68
C GLU A 89 14.94 -13.16 -0.28
N ARG A 90 14.99 -11.84 -0.40
CA ARG A 90 14.13 -11.08 -1.30
C ARG A 90 14.55 -11.33 -2.74
N ARG A 91 13.61 -11.77 -3.58
CA ARG A 91 13.84 -12.08 -5.00
C ARG A 91 12.74 -11.48 -5.87
N SER A 92 13.13 -10.87 -6.98
CA SER A 92 12.22 -10.21 -7.92
C SER A 92 12.36 -10.84 -9.29
N PHE A 93 11.24 -11.15 -9.91
CA PHE A 93 11.16 -11.74 -11.23
C PHE A 93 10.28 -10.85 -12.10
N PHE A 94 10.75 -10.54 -13.30
CA PHE A 94 10.02 -9.70 -14.26
C PHE A 94 9.54 -10.48 -15.50
N SER A 95 9.95 -11.75 -15.62
CA SER A 95 9.58 -12.64 -16.72
C SER A 95 9.53 -14.09 -16.23
N ALA A 96 8.73 -14.92 -16.90
CA ALA A 96 8.66 -16.36 -16.64
C ALA A 96 10.03 -17.06 -16.81
N GLU A 97 10.85 -16.60 -17.76
CA GLU A 97 12.21 -17.13 -17.99
C GLU A 97 13.12 -16.92 -16.77
N GLN A 98 13.07 -15.73 -16.15
CA GLN A 98 13.85 -15.45 -14.93
C GLN A 98 13.36 -16.29 -13.75
N ALA A 99 12.09 -16.68 -13.75
CA ALA A 99 11.46 -17.50 -12.71
C ALA A 99 11.69 -19.00 -12.90
N GLY A 100 12.36 -19.45 -13.97
CA GLY A 100 12.55 -20.87 -14.27
C GLY A 100 13.31 -21.66 -13.19
N GLY A 101 14.13 -20.99 -12.38
CA GLY A 101 14.83 -21.60 -11.25
C GLY A 101 13.98 -21.75 -9.98
N ASP A 102 12.78 -21.17 -9.95
CA ASP A 102 11.91 -21.13 -8.77
C ASP A 102 10.52 -21.70 -9.10
N PRO A 103 10.16 -22.89 -8.58
CA PRO A 103 8.91 -23.56 -8.95
C PRO A 103 7.67 -22.74 -8.59
N ILE A 104 7.69 -22.06 -7.44
CA ILE A 104 6.59 -21.18 -7.00
C ILE A 104 6.46 -19.97 -7.92
N ALA A 105 7.58 -19.35 -8.28
CA ALA A 105 7.58 -18.17 -9.13
C ALA A 105 7.08 -18.53 -10.53
N SER A 106 7.62 -19.59 -11.11
CA SER A 106 7.19 -20.13 -12.41
C SER A 106 5.68 -20.43 -12.42
N ALA A 107 5.16 -21.08 -11.37
CA ALA A 107 3.74 -21.38 -11.27
C ALA A 107 2.86 -20.11 -11.13
N LEU A 108 3.35 -19.05 -10.48
CA LEU A 108 2.62 -17.76 -10.42
C LEU A 108 2.59 -17.05 -11.78
N PHE A 109 3.66 -17.15 -12.58
CA PHE A 109 3.68 -16.61 -13.94
C PHE A 109 2.75 -17.36 -14.91
N ALA A 110 2.37 -18.60 -14.59
CA ALA A 110 1.37 -19.33 -15.37
C ALA A 110 -0.05 -18.75 -15.23
N ILE A 111 -0.29 -17.86 -14.26
CA ILE A 111 -1.58 -17.18 -14.09
C ILE A 111 -1.73 -16.09 -15.16
N PRO A 112 -2.82 -16.09 -15.95
CA PRO A 112 -3.02 -15.10 -16.99
C PRO A 112 -3.06 -13.68 -16.41
N GLY A 113 -2.28 -12.78 -17.01
CA GLY A 113 -2.20 -11.38 -16.63
C GLY A 113 -1.11 -11.06 -15.60
N VAL A 114 -0.39 -12.04 -15.04
CA VAL A 114 0.76 -11.77 -14.15
C VAL A 114 1.96 -11.29 -14.96
N THR A 115 2.55 -10.17 -14.54
CA THR A 115 3.68 -9.51 -15.23
C THR A 115 4.96 -9.51 -14.41
N ASN A 116 4.87 -9.46 -13.08
CA ASN A 116 6.03 -9.56 -12.22
C ASN A 116 5.66 -10.19 -10.87
N VAL A 117 6.66 -10.76 -10.22
CA VAL A 117 6.50 -11.39 -8.90
C VAL A 117 7.69 -11.01 -8.04
N LEU A 118 7.40 -10.51 -6.85
CA LEU A 118 8.38 -10.18 -5.83
C LEU A 118 8.10 -11.02 -4.60
N MET A 119 9.06 -11.85 -4.20
CA MET A 119 8.95 -12.73 -3.04
C MET A 119 9.91 -12.27 -1.95
N SER A 120 9.45 -12.30 -0.69
CA SER A 120 10.30 -11.99 0.45
C SER A 120 9.67 -12.52 1.74
N ASP A 121 10.43 -13.27 2.54
CA ASP A 121 10.00 -13.77 3.84
C ASP A 121 8.55 -14.31 3.79
N ASP A 122 7.62 -13.80 4.59
CA ASP A 122 6.21 -14.18 4.64
C ASP A 122 5.28 -13.58 3.56
N TRP A 123 5.78 -12.81 2.59
CA TRP A 123 4.90 -12.12 1.64
C TRP A 123 5.37 -12.16 0.19
N VAL A 124 4.40 -12.05 -0.71
CA VAL A 124 4.60 -12.03 -2.16
C VAL A 124 3.81 -10.88 -2.77
N THR A 125 4.47 -10.00 -3.51
CA THR A 125 3.79 -9.01 -4.34
C THR A 125 3.67 -9.54 -5.76
N VAL A 126 2.45 -9.53 -6.29
CA VAL A 126 2.16 -9.93 -7.67
C VAL A 126 1.71 -8.70 -8.44
N GLY A 127 2.44 -8.36 -9.50
CA GLY A 127 2.05 -7.37 -10.48
C GLY A 127 1.29 -8.01 -11.63
N THR A 128 0.33 -7.28 -12.16
CA THR A 128 -0.51 -7.71 -13.28
C THR A 128 -0.53 -6.68 -14.40
N ALA A 129 -1.01 -7.08 -15.57
CA ALA A 129 -1.29 -6.17 -16.67
C ALA A 129 -2.54 -5.32 -16.37
N PRO A 130 -2.62 -4.07 -16.88
CA PRO A 130 -3.80 -3.24 -16.71
C PRO A 130 -5.04 -3.94 -17.30
N GLY A 131 -6.16 -3.90 -16.57
CA GLY A 131 -7.41 -4.55 -16.98
C GLY A 131 -7.53 -6.03 -16.62
N SER A 132 -6.57 -6.59 -15.87
CA SER A 132 -6.66 -7.98 -15.37
C SER A 132 -7.80 -8.16 -14.36
N ASP A 133 -8.47 -9.32 -14.42
CA ASP A 133 -9.51 -9.66 -13.45
C ASP A 133 -8.90 -10.08 -12.10
N TRP A 134 -8.90 -9.14 -11.15
CA TRP A 134 -8.32 -9.38 -9.82
C TRP A 134 -8.98 -10.53 -9.06
N LYS A 135 -10.25 -10.86 -9.35
CA LYS A 135 -10.94 -11.97 -8.70
C LYS A 135 -10.34 -13.31 -9.14
N ALA A 136 -10.18 -13.51 -10.45
CA ALA A 136 -9.51 -14.67 -11.03
C ALA A 136 -8.04 -14.76 -10.62
N VAL A 137 -7.31 -13.63 -10.65
CA VAL A 137 -5.90 -13.58 -10.26
C VAL A 137 -5.72 -13.99 -8.79
N LYS A 138 -6.49 -13.41 -7.86
CA LYS A 138 -6.40 -13.76 -6.42
C LYS A 138 -6.76 -15.22 -6.15
N ALA A 139 -7.75 -15.76 -6.87
CA ALA A 139 -8.10 -17.18 -6.81
C ALA A 139 -6.96 -18.07 -7.32
N GLY A 140 -6.35 -17.71 -8.46
CA GLY A 140 -5.20 -18.38 -9.03
C GLY A 140 -3.99 -18.38 -8.09
N ILE A 141 -3.65 -17.23 -7.51
CA ILE A 141 -2.55 -17.09 -6.54
C ILE A 141 -2.77 -18.03 -5.34
N SER A 142 -3.99 -18.01 -4.77
CA SER A 142 -4.33 -18.83 -3.60
C SER A 142 -4.30 -20.33 -3.90
N ARG A 143 -4.56 -20.71 -5.15
CA ARG A 143 -4.49 -22.09 -5.63
C ARG A 143 -3.03 -22.52 -5.81
N VAL A 144 -2.26 -21.77 -6.60
CA VAL A 144 -0.85 -22.05 -6.88
C VAL A 144 -0.05 -22.18 -5.58
N LEU A 145 -0.22 -21.24 -4.66
CA LEU A 145 0.50 -21.27 -3.38
C LEU A 145 0.15 -22.48 -2.52
N ARG A 146 -1.07 -23.03 -2.64
CA ARG A 146 -1.51 -24.22 -1.92
C ARG A 146 -1.02 -25.51 -2.56
N GLU A 147 -0.94 -25.53 -3.88
CA GLU A 147 -0.54 -26.69 -4.69
C GLU A 147 0.98 -26.74 -4.94
N ALA A 148 1.70 -25.67 -4.60
CA ALA A 148 3.14 -25.60 -4.74
C ALA A 148 3.83 -26.70 -3.89
N PRO A 149 4.79 -27.43 -4.47
CA PRO A 149 5.52 -28.52 -3.80
C PRO A 149 6.46 -28.04 -2.70
#